data_AF-A0A8T1VX34-F1
#
_entry.id   AF-A0A8T1VX34-F1
#
_cell.length_a   1.000
_cell.length_b   1.000
_cell.length_c   1.000
_cell.angle_alpha   90.00
_cell.angle_beta   90.00
_cell.angle_gamma   90.00
#
_symmetry.space_group_name_H-M   'P 1'
#
loop_
_entity.id
_entity.type
_entity.pdbx_description
1 polymer ?
#
loop_
_entity_poly.entity_id
_entity_poly.type
_entity_poly.pdbx_seq_one_letter_code
_entity_poly.pdbx_strand_id
1 'polypeptide(L)'
;MYWDTNSERTTQLRRLSSSASFSSSSFVFDGTNSDIARQLYIRYQAGDTNAQVELTWVPTAVSGRLNPLNIEFDGLPGLVQRAVLWDSGFAISPENDPVQIWTMESYTMADVAVPKYEVTSVDCTYLNCSQPNDVTAHYTQLCTGWQMLNVSRCVADVFEDQGAGTYLGMMWSVGGDPDMVPLIRLRDHTWTQDIAEFGGNVTFSVYVVHTVPSVDDPAWNECPADGSYASLTVPCHRRDQYSDEEMAANMTTPTGSAWVTTWLQEEFAHDSSTFDEMLLVPILLGIGFLAWFTWQWRAKRPSKQLSFAMSDTRGSSISDPCYYSPNSSRTLQILRGSNHLQSKRIPYEALAFERLLSRGASGEIWVCEHNGAKVAAKRLRQSADLKADKVQAFAEEIELTASLRHPNIVEFIGVAWNSLSNLIMLIELFPSGSLQDFLHQNANQLSWARDKTHIAVGIAKALEYLHARTPPLTHRDLKSNNILLSTALEPKLIDFGVSRAVRDVTMTSGVGTPFWTAPEVLEGERYTEQADLYSFGVVLSELDTCKTPYVGAVTEGGSKARHFQILQGVMSGELHPSFSDECPPRILRVAVACLSLDSSSRPTAREVVQELGAGGDQVL
;
A
#
# COMPACT_ATOMS: atom_id res chain seq x y z
N MET A 1 -60.85 -14.96 -25.08
CA MET A 1 -61.50 -16.25 -25.41
C MET A 1 -60.45 -17.30 -25.09
N TYR A 2 -60.26 -17.69 -23.84
CA TYR A 2 -61.11 -18.56 -23.04
C TYR A 2 -61.16 -18.11 -21.56
N TRP A 3 -62.29 -18.37 -20.92
CA TRP A 3 -62.58 -18.19 -19.49
C TRP A 3 -62.62 -19.57 -18.81
N ASP A 4 -62.25 -19.61 -17.52
CA ASP A 4 -62.87 -20.38 -16.41
C ASP A 4 -61.82 -20.56 -15.27
N THR A 5 -62.09 -20.59 -13.96
CA THR A 5 -62.98 -19.93 -12.98
C THR A 5 -62.88 -20.78 -11.70
N ASN A 6 -62.63 -20.15 -10.53
CA ASN A 6 -63.03 -20.58 -9.16
C ASN A 6 -62.56 -21.97 -8.63
N SER A 7 -62.36 -22.26 -7.35
CA SER A 7 -62.59 -21.65 -6.02
C SER A 7 -61.50 -22.24 -5.08
N GLU A 8 -61.28 -21.96 -3.79
CA GLU A 8 -62.01 -21.31 -2.71
C GLU A 8 -61.02 -21.06 -1.55
N ARG A 9 -61.37 -20.11 -0.66
CA ARG A 9 -60.57 -19.69 0.50
C ARG A 9 -60.73 -20.65 1.69
N THR A 10 -59.65 -20.89 2.42
CA THR A 10 -59.70 -21.12 3.88
C THR A 10 -58.53 -20.41 4.57
N THR A 11 -58.86 -19.45 5.42
CA THR A 11 -57.95 -18.63 6.25
C THR A 11 -57.65 -19.35 7.56
N GLN A 12 -56.38 -19.44 8.00
CA GLN A 12 -55.95 -19.18 9.40
C GLN A 12 -54.42 -19.37 9.64
N LEU A 13 -53.73 -18.22 9.82
CA LEU A 13 -52.75 -17.86 10.87
C LEU A 13 -51.49 -18.72 11.20
N ARG A 14 -50.34 -17.99 11.23
CA ARG A 14 -48.99 -18.26 11.82
C ARG A 14 -48.07 -19.13 10.94
N ARG A 15 -46.79 -18.82 10.69
CA ARG A 15 -45.79 -17.96 11.35
C ARG A 15 -44.92 -17.24 10.32
N LEU A 16 -44.39 -16.08 10.72
CA LEU A 16 -43.29 -15.37 10.07
C LEU A 16 -42.04 -16.28 10.03
N SER A 17 -41.52 -16.55 8.84
CA SER A 17 -40.10 -16.82 8.63
C SER A 17 -39.64 -15.95 7.47
N SER A 18 -38.74 -15.03 7.80
CA SER A 18 -38.08 -14.07 6.92
C SER A 18 -37.38 -14.76 5.75
N SER A 19 -37.91 -14.58 4.55
CA SER A 19 -37.12 -14.65 3.33
C SER A 19 -36.33 -13.33 3.23
N ALA A 20 -35.08 -13.34 3.67
CA ALA A 20 -34.15 -12.26 3.37
C ALA A 20 -33.82 -12.34 1.87
N SER A 21 -34.24 -11.32 1.15
CA SER A 21 -33.85 -11.03 -0.23
C SER A 21 -32.35 -10.75 -0.27
N PHE A 22 -31.58 -11.59 -0.95
CA PHE A 22 -30.17 -11.34 -1.21
C PHE A 22 -30.02 -10.17 -2.18
N SER A 23 -29.33 -9.13 -1.72
CA SER A 23 -28.82 -8.02 -2.52
C SER A 23 -27.67 -8.55 -3.40
N SER A 24 -27.67 -8.20 -4.69
CA SER A 24 -26.64 -8.63 -5.66
C SER A 24 -25.30 -7.90 -5.51
N SER A 25 -24.90 -7.56 -4.29
CA SER A 25 -23.63 -6.87 -3.97
C SER A 25 -22.79 -7.58 -2.89
N SER A 26 -23.23 -8.74 -2.38
CA SER A 26 -22.37 -9.57 -1.53
C SER A 26 -21.50 -10.47 -2.41
N PHE A 27 -20.23 -10.12 -2.57
CA PHE A 27 -19.23 -11.09 -3.03
C PHE A 27 -19.27 -12.31 -2.09
N VAL A 28 -19.22 -13.49 -2.70
CA VAL A 28 -19.36 -14.82 -2.09
C VAL A 28 -17.99 -15.49 -2.11
N PHE A 29 -17.56 -16.11 -1.02
CA PHE A 29 -16.33 -16.94 -1.01
C PHE A 29 -16.54 -18.12 -1.97
N ASP A 30 -16.14 -17.94 -3.22
CA ASP A 30 -16.24 -18.96 -4.27
C ASP A 30 -14.95 -19.79 -4.38
N GLY A 31 -13.91 -19.42 -3.60
CA GLY A 31 -12.61 -20.08 -3.57
C GLY A 31 -11.91 -20.12 -4.93
N THR A 32 -12.13 -19.11 -5.77
CA THR A 32 -11.49 -18.98 -7.08
C THR A 32 -10.14 -18.27 -7.04
N ASN A 33 -9.87 -17.49 -5.97
CA ASN A 33 -8.62 -16.79 -5.72
C ASN A 33 -8.25 -16.82 -4.23
N SER A 34 -7.02 -16.42 -3.91
CA SER A 34 -6.50 -16.39 -2.54
C SER A 34 -6.52 -14.99 -1.92
N ASP A 35 -7.33 -14.04 -2.41
CA ASP A 35 -7.54 -12.75 -1.75
C ASP A 35 -8.42 -12.90 -0.50
N ILE A 36 -7.95 -13.71 0.46
CA ILE A 36 -8.68 -14.05 1.67
C ILE A 36 -8.93 -12.78 2.52
N ALA A 37 -8.02 -11.80 2.47
CA ALA A 37 -8.16 -10.55 3.21
C ALA A 37 -9.36 -9.75 2.75
N ARG A 38 -9.56 -9.56 1.43
CA ARG A 38 -10.73 -8.87 0.86
C ARG A 38 -12.03 -9.59 1.20
N GLN A 39 -12.01 -10.92 1.16
CA GLN A 39 -13.16 -11.75 1.46
C GLN A 39 -13.60 -11.60 2.92
N LEU A 40 -12.64 -11.67 3.85
CA LEU A 40 -12.88 -11.44 5.28
C LEU A 40 -13.37 -10.01 5.56
N TYR A 41 -12.85 -9.02 4.83
CA TYR A 41 -13.31 -7.65 4.92
C TYR A 41 -14.79 -7.50 4.51
N ILE A 42 -15.21 -8.10 3.39
CA ILE A 42 -16.61 -8.05 2.92
C ILE A 42 -17.54 -8.64 3.97
N ARG A 43 -17.19 -9.79 4.56
CA ARG A 43 -17.96 -10.41 5.65
C ARG A 43 -18.03 -9.53 6.89
N TYR A 44 -16.90 -8.94 7.27
CA TYR A 44 -16.85 -7.99 8.38
C TYR A 44 -17.81 -6.81 8.17
N GLN A 45 -17.86 -6.25 6.95
CA GLN A 45 -18.82 -5.17 6.62
C GLN A 45 -20.28 -5.64 6.62
N ALA A 46 -20.54 -6.92 6.30
CA ALA A 46 -21.87 -7.53 6.44
C ALA A 46 -22.30 -7.75 7.90
N GLY A 47 -21.42 -7.50 8.87
CA GLY A 47 -21.67 -7.64 10.30
C GLY A 47 -21.36 -9.04 10.86
N ASP A 48 -20.66 -9.87 10.08
CA ASP A 48 -20.26 -11.20 10.53
C ASP A 48 -19.23 -11.12 11.65
N THR A 49 -19.24 -12.14 12.51
CA THR A 49 -18.27 -12.28 13.59
C THR A 49 -17.69 -13.69 13.61
N ASN A 50 -16.46 -13.83 14.08
CA ASN A 50 -15.80 -15.10 14.28
C ASN A 50 -14.91 -15.03 15.53
N ALA A 51 -14.60 -16.19 16.11
CA ALA A 51 -13.66 -16.28 17.22
C ALA A 51 -12.31 -15.68 16.83
N GLN A 52 -11.64 -15.07 17.81
CA GLN A 52 -10.28 -14.60 17.65
C GLN A 52 -9.35 -15.77 17.30
N VAL A 53 -8.28 -15.46 16.57
CA VAL A 53 -7.27 -16.43 16.17
C VAL A 53 -6.41 -16.76 17.39
N GLU A 54 -6.36 -18.04 17.75
CA GLU A 54 -5.40 -18.52 18.74
C GLU A 54 -4.03 -18.64 18.09
N LEU A 55 -3.05 -17.90 18.61
CA LEU A 55 -1.64 -17.98 18.21
C LEU A 55 -0.77 -18.19 19.44
N THR A 56 0.33 -18.93 19.28
CA THR A 56 1.36 -19.05 20.31
C THR A 56 2.18 -17.77 20.49
N TRP A 57 2.37 -16.99 19.42
CA TRP A 57 2.89 -15.61 19.46
C TRP A 57 2.41 -14.80 18.24
N VAL A 58 2.48 -13.46 18.33
CA VAL A 58 2.20 -12.56 17.19
C VAL A 58 3.49 -12.30 16.40
N PRO A 59 3.53 -12.54 15.07
CA PRO A 59 4.73 -12.28 14.28
C PRO A 59 5.23 -10.83 14.33
N THR A 60 6.56 -10.65 14.28
CA THR A 60 7.19 -9.31 14.27
C THR A 60 6.77 -8.48 13.06
N ALA A 61 6.55 -9.12 11.90
CA ALA A 61 6.05 -8.43 10.71
C ALA A 61 4.64 -7.85 10.92
N VAL A 62 3.75 -8.63 11.54
CA VAL A 62 2.38 -8.21 11.86
C VAL A 62 2.38 -7.10 12.91
N SER A 63 3.08 -7.29 14.02
CA SER A 63 3.18 -6.25 15.06
C SER A 63 3.88 -4.98 14.54
N GLY A 64 4.92 -5.12 13.71
CA GLY A 64 5.60 -4.01 13.05
C GLY A 64 4.68 -3.17 12.15
N ARG A 65 3.65 -3.79 11.58
CA ARG A 65 2.61 -3.13 10.78
C ARG A 65 1.53 -2.46 11.63
N LEU A 66 1.15 -3.06 12.75
CA LEU A 66 0.11 -2.55 13.65
C LEU A 66 0.61 -1.44 14.61
N ASN A 67 1.86 -1.55 15.09
CA ASN A 67 2.43 -0.62 16.08
C ASN A 67 2.39 0.85 15.64
N PRO A 68 2.70 1.23 14.38
CA PRO A 68 2.60 2.62 13.95
C PRO A 68 1.18 3.19 13.98
N LEU A 69 0.16 2.32 13.96
CA LEU A 69 -1.26 2.65 14.05
C LEU A 69 -1.78 2.63 15.49
N ASN A 70 -0.93 2.28 16.47
CA ASN A 70 -1.30 2.09 17.87
C ASN A 70 -2.43 1.06 18.06
N ILE A 71 -2.34 -0.05 17.32
CA ILE A 71 -3.28 -1.16 17.36
C ILE A 71 -2.60 -2.38 18.00
N GLU A 72 -3.26 -3.00 18.97
CA GLU A 72 -2.86 -4.31 19.50
C GLU A 72 -3.58 -5.43 18.74
N PHE A 73 -2.86 -6.49 18.36
CA PHE A 73 -3.43 -7.60 17.59
C PHE A 73 -4.61 -8.27 18.31
N ASP A 74 -4.50 -8.46 19.63
CA ASP A 74 -5.56 -9.07 20.45
C ASP A 74 -6.79 -8.16 20.63
N GLY A 75 -6.67 -6.87 20.31
CA GLY A 75 -7.78 -5.93 20.26
C GLY A 75 -8.62 -6.02 18.98
N LEU A 76 -8.14 -6.72 17.96
CA LEU A 76 -8.82 -6.84 16.67
C LEU A 76 -9.89 -7.94 16.68
N PRO A 77 -11.02 -7.76 15.96
CA PRO A 77 -11.99 -8.83 15.73
C PRO A 77 -11.37 -10.02 14.98
N GLY A 78 -11.87 -11.24 15.22
CA GLY A 78 -11.29 -12.46 14.65
C GLY A 78 -11.18 -12.49 13.12
N LEU A 79 -12.15 -11.90 12.41
CA LEU A 79 -12.06 -11.76 10.94
C LEU A 79 -10.90 -10.86 10.51
N VAL A 80 -10.69 -9.75 11.23
CA VAL A 80 -9.62 -8.80 10.95
C VAL A 80 -8.26 -9.39 11.29
N GLN A 81 -8.15 -10.14 12.40
CA GLN A 81 -6.93 -10.88 12.75
C GLN A 81 -6.49 -11.83 11.63
N ARG A 82 -7.42 -12.63 11.08
CA ARG A 82 -7.16 -13.53 9.95
C ARG A 82 -6.74 -12.77 8.69
N ALA A 83 -7.42 -11.66 8.38
CA ALA A 83 -7.12 -10.84 7.21
C ALA A 83 -5.70 -10.27 7.29
N VAL A 84 -5.32 -9.71 8.44
CA VAL A 84 -3.99 -9.13 8.65
C VAL A 84 -2.89 -10.20 8.62
N LEU A 85 -3.13 -11.38 9.20
CA LEU A 85 -2.17 -12.49 9.15
C LEU A 85 -1.91 -12.93 7.70
N TRP A 86 -2.98 -13.23 6.96
CA TRP A 86 -2.87 -13.70 5.58
C TRP A 86 -2.21 -12.66 4.67
N ASP A 87 -2.68 -11.41 4.73
CA ASP A 87 -2.15 -10.30 3.93
C ASP A 87 -0.68 -10.00 4.26
N SER A 88 -0.25 -10.27 5.50
CA SER A 88 1.16 -10.16 5.92
C SER A 88 2.00 -11.41 5.62
N GLY A 89 1.46 -12.39 4.91
CA GLY A 89 2.18 -13.60 4.51
C GLY A 89 2.32 -14.66 5.59
N PHE A 90 1.28 -14.89 6.40
CA PHE A 90 1.30 -15.93 7.43
C PHE A 90 0.14 -16.91 7.28
N ALA A 91 0.43 -18.19 7.46
CA ALA A 91 -0.53 -19.24 7.79
C ALA A 91 -0.29 -19.73 9.22
N ILE A 92 -1.09 -20.70 9.68
CA ILE A 92 -1.05 -21.18 11.06
C ILE A 92 -0.85 -22.69 11.06
N SER A 93 0.15 -23.17 11.79
CA SER A 93 0.39 -24.59 12.01
C SER A 93 -0.75 -25.25 12.82
N PRO A 94 -0.80 -26.59 12.91
CA PRO A 94 -1.74 -27.31 13.77
C PRO A 94 -1.60 -26.95 15.25
N GLU A 95 -0.39 -26.61 15.70
CA GLU A 95 -0.02 -26.23 17.07
C GLU A 95 -0.28 -24.74 17.36
N ASN A 96 -0.90 -24.01 16.44
CA ASN A 96 -1.16 -22.57 16.50
C ASN A 96 0.10 -21.68 16.36
N ASP A 97 1.20 -22.23 15.84
CA ASP A 97 2.38 -21.44 15.51
C ASP A 97 2.16 -20.69 14.20
N PRO A 98 2.46 -19.37 14.14
CA PRO A 98 2.41 -18.65 12.88
C PRO A 98 3.59 -19.09 11.98
N VAL A 99 3.28 -19.48 10.75
CA VAL A 99 4.27 -19.93 9.75
C VAL A 99 4.38 -18.90 8.63
N GLN A 100 5.58 -18.37 8.40
CA GLN A 100 5.84 -17.41 7.34
C GLN A 100 5.70 -18.06 5.97
N ILE A 101 5.04 -17.35 5.06
CA ILE A 101 4.93 -17.66 3.64
C ILE A 101 5.66 -16.58 2.85
N TRP A 102 6.46 -17.00 1.88
CA TRP A 102 7.05 -16.19 0.83
C TRP A 102 6.35 -16.47 -0.50
N THR A 103 6.23 -15.47 -1.36
CA THR A 103 5.66 -15.61 -2.71
C THR A 103 6.76 -15.63 -3.76
N MET A 104 6.56 -16.34 -4.87
CA MET A 104 7.49 -16.32 -6.00
C MET A 104 7.33 -15.01 -6.80
N GLU A 105 8.46 -14.40 -7.19
CA GLU A 105 8.73 -13.03 -7.71
C GLU A 105 7.58 -12.12 -8.22
N SER A 106 6.53 -12.65 -8.85
CA SER A 106 5.40 -11.88 -9.41
C SER A 106 4.09 -11.99 -8.63
N TYR A 107 3.97 -12.95 -7.71
CA TYR A 107 2.70 -13.22 -7.03
C TYR A 107 2.57 -12.49 -5.70
N THR A 108 1.34 -12.10 -5.37
CA THR A 108 0.96 -11.58 -4.06
C THR A 108 0.25 -12.68 -3.26
N MET A 109 -0.03 -12.43 -1.98
CA MET A 109 -0.89 -13.33 -1.19
C MET A 109 -2.32 -13.43 -1.75
N ALA A 110 -2.77 -12.46 -2.55
CA ALA A 110 -4.05 -12.54 -3.27
C ALA A 110 -4.02 -13.53 -4.45
N ASP A 111 -2.82 -13.89 -4.94
CA ASP A 111 -2.64 -14.66 -6.19
C ASP A 111 -1.88 -15.99 -6.03
N VAL A 112 -1.61 -16.43 -4.80
CA VAL A 112 -0.94 -17.72 -4.55
C VAL A 112 -1.82 -18.93 -4.87
N ALA A 113 -3.16 -18.78 -4.90
CA ALA A 113 -4.06 -19.81 -5.38
C ALA A 113 -3.77 -20.15 -6.86
N VAL A 114 -3.47 -21.42 -7.12
CA VAL A 114 -3.14 -21.89 -8.47
C VAL A 114 -4.44 -22.11 -9.25
N PRO A 115 -4.64 -21.48 -10.42
CA PRO A 115 -5.85 -21.68 -11.21
C PRO A 115 -5.82 -23.06 -11.90
N LYS A 116 -7.00 -23.62 -12.17
CA LYS A 116 -7.15 -24.97 -12.75
C LYS A 116 -6.31 -25.18 -14.01
N TYR A 117 -6.26 -24.19 -14.91
CA TYR A 117 -5.56 -24.33 -16.19
C TYR A 117 -4.05 -24.55 -16.01
N GLU A 118 -3.42 -23.98 -14.98
CA GLU A 118 -2.00 -24.21 -14.67
C GLU A 118 -1.78 -25.60 -14.11
N VAL A 119 -2.64 -26.04 -13.19
CA VAL A 119 -2.59 -27.43 -12.69
C VAL A 119 -2.79 -28.43 -13.84
N THR A 120 -3.57 -28.06 -14.88
CA THR A 120 -3.82 -28.95 -16.03
C THR A 120 -2.59 -29.01 -16.93
N SER A 121 -1.81 -27.93 -16.96
CA SER A 121 -0.59 -27.84 -17.77
C SER A 121 0.54 -28.78 -17.33
N VAL A 122 0.46 -29.31 -16.09
CA VAL A 122 1.40 -30.30 -15.55
C VAL A 122 0.81 -31.72 -15.52
N ASP A 123 -0.22 -32.00 -16.32
CA ASP A 123 -0.81 -33.34 -16.50
C ASP A 123 -1.44 -33.95 -15.23
N CYS A 124 -1.95 -33.11 -14.31
CA CYS A 124 -2.75 -33.58 -13.19
C CYS A 124 -4.20 -33.83 -13.61
N THR A 125 -4.84 -34.84 -13.02
CA THR A 125 -6.23 -35.23 -13.31
C THR A 125 -7.18 -34.76 -12.21
N TYR A 126 -8.48 -34.70 -12.52
CA TYR A 126 -9.46 -34.03 -11.65
C TYR A 126 -10.71 -34.84 -11.37
N LEU A 127 -11.23 -34.65 -10.16
CA LEU A 127 -12.62 -34.93 -9.82
C LEU A 127 -13.46 -33.67 -10.06
N ASN A 128 -14.60 -33.86 -10.72
CA ASN A 128 -15.63 -32.84 -10.83
C ASN A 128 -16.66 -33.09 -9.73
N CYS A 129 -16.63 -32.26 -8.69
CA CYS A 129 -17.47 -32.43 -7.52
C CYS A 129 -18.66 -31.47 -7.61
N SER A 130 -19.87 -32.00 -7.43
CA SER A 130 -21.09 -31.17 -7.45
C SER A 130 -21.26 -30.46 -6.11
N GLN A 131 -21.63 -29.19 -6.15
CA GLN A 131 -21.91 -28.38 -4.95
C GLN A 131 -23.40 -28.02 -4.85
N PRO A 132 -23.90 -27.60 -3.66
CA PRO A 132 -25.32 -27.25 -3.45
C PRO A 132 -25.87 -26.13 -4.33
N ASN A 133 -25.00 -25.30 -4.92
CA ASN A 133 -25.34 -24.15 -5.76
C ASN A 133 -25.25 -24.45 -7.27
N ASP A 134 -25.22 -25.72 -7.67
CA ASP A 134 -25.01 -26.18 -9.04
C ASP A 134 -23.68 -25.72 -9.69
N VAL A 135 -22.73 -25.20 -8.90
CA VAL A 135 -21.37 -24.92 -9.34
C VAL A 135 -20.53 -26.19 -9.23
N THR A 136 -19.71 -26.46 -10.25
CA THR A 136 -18.78 -27.59 -10.22
C THR A 136 -17.47 -27.17 -9.59
N ALA A 137 -17.10 -27.81 -8.48
CA ALA A 137 -15.78 -27.69 -7.89
C ALA A 137 -14.80 -28.68 -8.54
N HIS A 138 -13.52 -28.33 -8.48
CA HIS A 138 -12.46 -29.15 -9.04
C HIS A 138 -11.45 -29.53 -7.96
N TYR A 139 -11.22 -30.82 -7.85
CA TYR A 139 -10.32 -31.43 -6.89
C TYR A 139 -9.29 -32.28 -7.63
N THR A 140 -8.07 -32.34 -7.10
CA THR A 140 -7.03 -33.17 -7.70
C THR A 140 -7.32 -34.66 -7.48
N GLN A 141 -7.35 -35.43 -8.57
CA GLN A 141 -7.51 -36.88 -8.55
C GLN A 141 -6.16 -37.60 -8.50
N LEU A 142 -5.31 -37.36 -9.50
CA LEU A 142 -3.95 -37.88 -9.57
C LEU A 142 -3.00 -36.75 -9.94
N CYS A 143 -2.02 -36.51 -9.08
CA CYS A 143 -0.96 -35.53 -9.26
C CYS A 143 0.21 -35.93 -8.37
N THR A 144 1.42 -35.95 -8.92
CA THR A 144 2.65 -36.21 -8.16
C THR A 144 3.06 -34.97 -7.37
N GLY A 145 3.90 -35.15 -6.35
CA GLY A 145 4.44 -34.03 -5.60
C GLY A 145 5.25 -33.09 -6.48
N TRP A 146 5.97 -33.61 -7.48
CA TRP A 146 6.71 -32.79 -8.44
C TRP A 146 5.80 -31.92 -9.30
N GLN A 147 4.72 -32.49 -9.86
CA GLN A 147 3.76 -31.74 -10.65
C GLN A 147 3.11 -30.63 -9.81
N MET A 148 2.72 -30.94 -8.57
CA MET A 148 2.09 -29.95 -7.68
C MET A 148 3.06 -28.82 -7.33
N LEU A 149 4.28 -29.16 -6.94
CA LEU A 149 5.31 -28.17 -6.61
C LEU A 149 5.70 -27.32 -7.84
N ASN A 150 5.68 -27.87 -9.05
CA ASN A 150 6.02 -27.13 -10.26
C ASN A 150 5.02 -25.99 -10.59
N VAL A 151 3.80 -26.04 -10.04
CA VAL A 151 2.79 -24.98 -10.21
C VAL A 151 2.55 -24.16 -8.93
N SER A 152 3.13 -24.56 -7.80
CA SER A 152 3.04 -23.83 -6.53
C SER A 152 3.65 -22.44 -6.66
N ARG A 153 2.99 -21.45 -6.06
CA ARG A 153 3.38 -20.02 -6.16
C ARG A 153 3.99 -19.46 -4.88
N CYS A 154 4.19 -20.30 -3.87
CA CYS A 154 4.63 -19.92 -2.54
C CYS A 154 5.62 -20.92 -1.94
N VAL A 155 6.40 -20.43 -0.97
CA VAL A 155 7.28 -21.21 -0.11
C VAL A 155 6.89 -20.91 1.33
N ALA A 156 6.80 -21.92 2.19
CA ALA A 156 6.44 -21.75 3.59
C ALA A 156 7.56 -22.24 4.51
N ASP A 157 7.72 -21.55 5.63
CA ASP A 157 8.75 -21.88 6.63
C ASP A 157 8.50 -23.25 7.25
N VAL A 158 9.57 -23.90 7.70
CA VAL A 158 9.49 -25.26 8.22
C VAL A 158 8.83 -25.26 9.60
N PHE A 159 7.91 -26.20 9.82
CA PHE A 159 7.30 -26.45 11.12
C PHE A 159 7.12 -27.96 11.35
N GLU A 160 6.83 -28.36 12.58
CA GLU A 160 6.57 -29.76 12.92
C GLU A 160 5.07 -30.04 12.87
N ASP A 161 4.64 -30.98 12.00
CA ASP A 161 3.26 -31.47 11.95
C ASP A 161 3.25 -32.95 12.34
N GLN A 162 2.88 -33.24 13.59
CA GLN A 162 2.83 -34.62 14.10
C GLN A 162 1.86 -35.51 13.30
N GLY A 163 0.89 -34.92 12.60
CA GLY A 163 -0.08 -35.60 11.76
C GLY A 163 0.28 -35.67 10.28
N ALA A 164 1.47 -35.22 9.86
CA ALA A 164 1.82 -35.09 8.44
C ALA A 164 1.64 -36.38 7.64
N GLY A 165 2.10 -37.51 8.18
CA GLY A 165 2.03 -38.81 7.50
C GLY A 165 0.66 -39.50 7.52
N THR A 166 -0.30 -38.98 8.29
CA THR A 166 -1.64 -39.56 8.44
C THR A 166 -2.75 -38.64 7.95
N TYR A 167 -2.45 -37.38 7.70
CA TYR A 167 -3.38 -36.41 7.16
C TYR A 167 -3.45 -36.53 5.65
N LEU A 168 -4.52 -37.15 5.16
CA LEU A 168 -4.75 -37.37 3.73
C LEU A 168 -5.61 -36.27 3.10
N GLY A 169 -5.45 -35.02 3.52
CA GLY A 169 -6.25 -33.90 2.98
C GLY A 169 -5.94 -33.57 1.52
N MET A 170 -6.71 -32.68 0.93
CA MET A 170 -6.56 -32.31 -0.48
C MET A 170 -5.28 -31.49 -0.73
N MET A 171 -4.59 -31.77 -1.84
CA MET A 171 -3.36 -31.04 -2.22
C MET A 171 -3.62 -29.76 -3.02
N TRP A 172 -4.69 -29.78 -3.83
CA TRP A 172 -5.16 -28.64 -4.59
C TRP A 172 -6.64 -28.80 -4.89
N SER A 173 -7.38 -27.71 -4.72
CA SER A 173 -8.80 -27.58 -5.01
C SER A 173 -9.17 -26.12 -5.19
N VAL A 174 -10.18 -25.89 -6.02
CA VAL A 174 -10.86 -24.60 -6.16
C VAL A 174 -12.33 -24.77 -5.79
N GLY A 175 -12.89 -23.73 -5.18
CA GLY A 175 -14.25 -23.76 -4.67
C GLY A 175 -14.32 -23.25 -3.23
N GLY A 176 -15.50 -22.79 -2.84
CA GLY A 176 -15.72 -22.23 -1.53
C GLY A 176 -17.16 -22.40 -1.07
N ASP A 177 -17.35 -22.43 0.23
CA ASP A 177 -18.65 -22.25 0.87
C ASP A 177 -18.95 -20.75 0.99
N PRO A 178 -20.03 -20.23 0.38
CA PRO A 178 -20.44 -18.84 0.53
C PRO A 178 -20.58 -18.37 1.98
N ASP A 179 -20.94 -19.27 2.88
CA ASP A 179 -21.27 -18.97 4.27
C ASP A 179 -20.11 -19.25 5.24
N MET A 180 -19.00 -19.81 4.78
CA MET A 180 -17.85 -20.10 5.66
C MET A 180 -16.92 -18.91 5.87
N VAL A 181 -16.23 -18.94 7.02
CA VAL A 181 -15.07 -18.09 7.29
C VAL A 181 -13.82 -18.92 6.98
N PRO A 182 -12.99 -18.53 6.00
CA PRO A 182 -11.79 -19.29 5.65
C PRO A 182 -10.80 -19.36 6.81
N LEU A 183 -10.37 -20.57 7.11
CA LEU A 183 -9.15 -20.83 7.87
C LEU A 183 -7.92 -20.56 6.98
N ILE A 184 -6.76 -20.50 7.62
CA ILE A 184 -5.45 -20.38 6.95
C ILE A 184 -4.50 -21.40 7.57
N ARG A 185 -4.94 -22.67 7.64
CA ARG A 185 -4.22 -23.75 8.35
C ARG A 185 -3.23 -24.41 7.42
N LEU A 186 -1.96 -24.43 7.78
CA LEU A 186 -0.91 -25.09 7.01
C LEU A 186 -0.75 -26.53 7.48
N ARG A 187 -0.67 -27.48 6.54
CA ARG A 187 -0.46 -28.90 6.79
C ARG A 187 0.72 -29.41 5.95
N ASP A 188 1.54 -30.30 6.51
CA ASP A 188 2.58 -31.01 5.76
C ASP A 188 2.00 -32.29 5.18
N HIS A 189 2.01 -32.43 3.86
CA HIS A 189 1.65 -33.66 3.16
C HIS A 189 2.93 -34.36 2.72
N THR A 190 3.35 -35.38 3.48
CA THR A 190 4.55 -36.16 3.18
C THR A 190 4.20 -37.61 2.86
N TRP A 191 4.63 -38.11 1.70
CA TRP A 191 4.45 -39.50 1.30
C TRP A 191 5.62 -40.00 0.45
N THR A 192 5.74 -41.31 0.34
CA THR A 192 6.78 -41.96 -0.48
C THR A 192 6.13 -42.76 -1.59
N GLN A 193 6.59 -42.54 -2.83
CA GLN A 193 6.12 -43.24 -4.02
C GLN A 193 7.28 -43.99 -4.68
N ASP A 194 7.04 -45.23 -5.07
CA ASP A 194 7.99 -45.98 -5.89
C ASP A 194 7.89 -45.50 -7.34
N ILE A 195 8.93 -44.81 -7.82
CA ILE A 195 8.98 -44.30 -9.20
C ILE A 195 10.11 -45.01 -9.92
N ALA A 196 9.74 -46.02 -10.70
CA ALA A 196 10.66 -46.91 -11.42
C ALA A 196 11.68 -46.15 -12.29
N GLU A 197 11.30 -44.99 -12.83
CA GLU A 197 12.16 -44.14 -13.66
C GLU A 197 13.34 -43.53 -12.89
N PHE A 198 13.22 -43.36 -11.56
CA PHE A 198 14.28 -42.85 -10.68
C PHE A 198 15.00 -43.94 -9.87
N GLY A 199 14.73 -45.22 -10.16
CA GLY A 199 15.42 -46.34 -9.53
C GLY A 199 15.05 -46.59 -8.07
N GLY A 200 13.85 -46.16 -7.62
CA GLY A 200 13.30 -46.55 -6.33
C GLY A 200 12.31 -45.56 -5.71
N ASN A 201 12.22 -45.60 -4.38
CA ASN A 201 11.33 -44.79 -3.57
C ASN A 201 11.75 -43.32 -3.53
N VAL A 202 10.85 -42.43 -3.96
CA VAL A 202 10.98 -40.97 -3.87
C VAL A 202 10.01 -40.46 -2.82
N THR A 203 10.51 -39.71 -1.84
CA THR A 203 9.68 -39.04 -0.83
C THR A 203 9.37 -37.62 -1.27
N PHE A 204 8.09 -37.28 -1.29
CA PHE A 204 7.59 -35.93 -1.53
C PHE A 204 7.13 -35.32 -0.22
N SER A 205 7.27 -34.00 -0.11
CA SER A 205 6.68 -33.21 0.97
C SER A 205 6.17 -31.91 0.35
N VAL A 206 4.86 -31.69 0.48
CA VAL A 206 4.16 -30.52 -0.06
C VAL A 206 3.42 -29.88 1.08
N TYR A 207 3.69 -28.59 1.34
CA TYR A 207 2.94 -27.84 2.32
C TYR A 207 1.68 -27.31 1.67
N VAL A 208 0.55 -27.40 2.36
CA VAL A 208 -0.74 -26.99 1.79
C VAL A 208 -1.49 -26.14 2.80
N VAL A 209 -1.94 -24.97 2.38
CA VAL A 209 -2.88 -24.14 3.16
C VAL A 209 -4.29 -24.64 2.91
N HIS A 210 -4.99 -24.95 3.99
CA HIS A 210 -6.36 -25.42 4.03
C HIS A 210 -7.27 -24.32 4.56
N THR A 211 -8.35 -24.02 3.82
CA THR A 211 -9.34 -23.02 4.26
C THR A 211 -10.46 -23.57 5.12
N VAL A 212 -10.56 -24.88 5.29
CA VAL A 212 -11.57 -25.56 6.13
C VAL A 212 -10.92 -26.29 7.31
N PRO A 213 -11.67 -26.61 8.39
CA PRO A 213 -11.21 -27.52 9.43
C PRO A 213 -10.89 -28.91 8.87
N SER A 214 -9.95 -29.62 9.49
CA SER A 214 -9.57 -30.99 9.11
C SER A 214 -10.70 -32.01 9.10
N VAL A 215 -11.81 -31.75 9.80
CA VAL A 215 -13.00 -32.62 9.81
C VAL A 215 -13.90 -32.41 8.59
N ASP A 216 -13.79 -31.25 7.95
CA ASP A 216 -14.57 -30.84 6.78
C ASP A 216 -13.72 -30.86 5.50
N ASP A 217 -12.40 -31.10 5.62
CA ASP A 217 -11.49 -31.27 4.48
C ASP A 217 -11.62 -32.68 3.90
N PRO A 218 -12.07 -32.83 2.64
CA PRO A 218 -12.17 -34.14 2.02
C PRO A 218 -10.80 -34.79 1.86
N ALA A 219 -10.77 -36.12 1.95
CA ALA A 219 -9.54 -36.85 1.69
C ALA A 219 -9.10 -36.68 0.22
N TRP A 220 -7.82 -36.86 -0.04
CA TRP A 220 -7.24 -36.86 -1.36
C TRP A 220 -7.98 -37.87 -2.26
N ASN A 221 -8.27 -37.46 -3.50
CA ASN A 221 -9.04 -38.24 -4.46
C ASN A 221 -10.49 -38.55 -3.99
N GLU A 222 -11.05 -37.73 -3.10
CA GLU A 222 -12.47 -37.76 -2.73
C GLU A 222 -13.13 -36.40 -2.97
N CYS A 223 -14.42 -36.41 -3.29
CA CYS A 223 -15.25 -35.21 -3.29
C CYS A 223 -15.75 -34.93 -1.86
N PRO A 224 -16.12 -33.67 -1.56
CA PRO A 224 -16.89 -33.36 -0.36
C PRO A 224 -18.13 -34.25 -0.22
N ALA A 225 -18.57 -34.48 1.02
CA ALA A 225 -19.80 -35.21 1.28
C ALA A 225 -21.01 -34.58 0.56
N ASP A 226 -22.02 -35.40 0.24
CA ASP A 226 -23.21 -34.94 -0.48
C ASP A 226 -23.86 -33.72 0.20
N GLY A 227 -23.98 -32.62 -0.54
CA GLY A 227 -24.55 -31.37 -0.05
C GLY A 227 -23.57 -30.45 0.68
N SER A 228 -22.28 -30.80 0.74
CA SER A 228 -21.22 -29.92 1.25
C SER A 228 -20.62 -29.07 0.13
N TYR A 229 -20.15 -27.87 0.49
CA TYR A 229 -19.40 -27.01 -0.40
C TYR A 229 -17.93 -27.46 -0.49
N ALA A 230 -17.27 -26.99 -1.56
CA ALA A 230 -15.85 -27.16 -1.74
C ALA A 230 -15.04 -26.14 -0.93
N SER A 231 -13.73 -26.36 -0.88
CA SER A 231 -12.77 -25.53 -0.18
C SER A 231 -11.58 -25.18 -1.08
N LEU A 232 -10.96 -24.04 -0.81
CA LEU A 232 -9.72 -23.64 -1.45
C LEU A 232 -8.55 -24.32 -0.73
N THR A 233 -7.65 -24.93 -1.49
CA THR A 233 -6.37 -25.40 -0.96
C THR A 233 -5.22 -24.86 -1.80
N VAL A 234 -4.20 -24.32 -1.12
CA VAL A 234 -3.08 -23.63 -1.77
C VAL A 234 -1.78 -24.40 -1.50
N PRO A 235 -1.19 -25.06 -2.50
CA PRO A 235 0.09 -25.75 -2.34
C PRO A 235 1.26 -24.76 -2.33
N CYS A 236 2.20 -25.00 -1.42
CA CYS A 236 3.46 -24.29 -1.27
C CYS A 236 4.63 -25.28 -1.15
N HIS A 237 5.82 -24.81 -1.50
CA HIS A 237 7.06 -25.51 -1.19
C HIS A 237 7.43 -25.36 0.28
N ARG A 238 8.38 -26.20 0.71
CA ARG A 238 9.07 -26.03 1.98
C ARG A 238 10.31 -25.15 1.83
N ARG A 239 10.55 -24.32 2.85
CA ARG A 239 11.70 -23.43 2.91
C ARG A 239 13.07 -24.14 2.89
N ASP A 240 13.17 -25.35 3.46
CA ASP A 240 14.41 -26.13 3.51
C ASP A 240 14.81 -26.78 2.18
N GLN A 241 13.95 -26.70 1.16
CA GLN A 241 14.27 -27.11 -0.21
C GLN A 241 15.06 -26.05 -0.99
N TYR A 242 15.22 -24.84 -0.44
CA TYR A 242 15.89 -23.72 -1.08
C TYR A 242 17.05 -23.22 -0.23
N SER A 243 18.14 -22.85 -0.90
CA SER A 243 19.24 -22.11 -0.27
C SER A 243 18.82 -20.68 0.08
N ASP A 244 19.53 -20.05 1.01
CA ASP A 244 19.31 -18.64 1.36
C ASP A 244 19.52 -17.72 0.14
N GLU A 245 20.43 -18.09 -0.76
CA GLU A 245 20.72 -17.37 -2.00
C GLU A 245 19.54 -17.44 -2.98
N GLU A 246 18.94 -18.63 -3.16
CA GLU A 246 17.75 -18.80 -3.99
C GLU A 246 16.54 -18.07 -3.42
N MET A 247 16.36 -18.09 -2.11
CA MET A 247 15.28 -17.36 -1.45
C MET A 247 15.44 -15.85 -1.62
N ALA A 248 16.65 -15.33 -1.47
CA ALA A 248 16.93 -13.91 -1.66
C ALA A 248 16.79 -13.46 -3.14
N ALA A 249 17.05 -14.37 -4.08
CA ALA A 249 16.94 -14.08 -5.52
C ALA A 249 15.50 -14.15 -6.01
N ASN A 250 14.77 -15.22 -5.64
CA ASN A 250 13.55 -15.63 -6.34
C ASN A 250 12.27 -15.49 -5.52
N MET A 251 12.37 -15.17 -4.23
CA MET A 251 11.22 -15.10 -3.33
C MET A 251 11.03 -13.69 -2.77
N THR A 252 9.77 -13.32 -2.60
CA THR A 252 9.36 -12.03 -2.05
C THR A 252 8.72 -12.28 -0.68
N THR A 253 9.16 -11.54 0.33
CA THR A 253 8.52 -11.53 1.65
C THR A 253 7.29 -10.62 1.58
N PRO A 254 6.07 -11.11 1.83
CA PRO A 254 4.87 -10.27 1.83
C PRO A 254 4.94 -9.22 2.95
N THR A 255 4.54 -7.99 2.62
CA THR A 255 4.61 -6.84 3.55
C THR A 255 3.24 -6.26 3.93
N GLY A 256 2.17 -6.88 3.43
CA GLY A 256 0.80 -6.38 3.55
C GLY A 256 0.44 -5.33 2.51
N SER A 257 -0.81 -5.36 2.06
CA SER A 257 -1.36 -4.46 1.05
C SER A 257 -1.69 -3.06 1.60
N ALA A 258 -1.76 -2.07 0.70
CA ALA A 258 -2.08 -0.69 1.05
C ALA A 258 -3.49 -0.56 1.62
N TRP A 259 -4.41 -1.29 1.01
CA TRP A 259 -5.84 -1.16 1.29
C TRP A 259 -6.18 -1.75 2.66
N VAL A 260 -5.59 -2.90 3.05
CA VAL A 260 -5.77 -3.47 4.39
C VAL A 260 -5.19 -2.52 5.44
N THR A 261 -4.05 -1.89 5.16
CA THR A 261 -3.45 -0.90 6.09
C THR A 261 -4.35 0.33 6.25
N THR A 262 -4.97 0.79 5.16
CA THR A 262 -5.94 1.90 5.18
C THR A 262 -7.19 1.50 5.97
N TRP A 263 -7.70 0.28 5.78
CA TRP A 263 -8.82 -0.26 6.55
C TRP A 263 -8.52 -0.27 8.05
N LEU A 264 -7.35 -0.79 8.45
CA LEU A 264 -6.91 -0.79 9.84
C LEU A 264 -6.83 0.61 10.44
N GLN A 265 -6.24 1.54 9.69
CA GLN A 265 -6.06 2.91 10.14
C GLN A 265 -7.40 3.63 10.35
N GLU A 266 -8.37 3.45 9.46
CA GLU A 266 -9.64 4.19 9.54
C GLU A 266 -10.62 3.62 10.57
N GLU A 267 -10.56 2.33 10.85
CA GLU A 267 -11.53 1.67 11.72
C GLU A 267 -11.00 1.33 13.12
N PHE A 268 -9.70 1.09 13.27
CA PHE A 268 -9.14 0.56 14.51
C PHE A 268 -8.02 1.42 15.09
N ALA A 269 -7.39 2.32 14.32
CA ALA A 269 -6.35 3.18 14.89
C ALA A 269 -6.96 4.10 15.94
N HIS A 270 -6.35 4.09 17.12
CA HIS A 270 -6.68 5.05 18.17
C HIS A 270 -5.95 6.35 17.85
N ASP A 271 -6.70 7.38 17.44
CA ASP A 271 -6.19 8.74 17.33
C ASP A 271 -5.53 9.14 18.65
N SER A 272 -4.22 9.39 18.62
CA SER A 272 -3.49 10.03 19.73
C SER A 272 -3.91 11.49 19.96
N SER A 273 -5.05 11.91 19.41
CA SER A 273 -5.61 13.26 19.44
C SER A 273 -6.97 13.36 20.13
N THR A 274 -7.32 12.42 21.02
CA THR A 274 -8.21 12.79 22.13
C THR A 274 -7.41 13.69 23.06
N PHE A 275 -7.51 15.00 22.85
CA PHE A 275 -7.15 15.99 23.85
C PHE A 275 -7.82 15.57 25.17
N ASP A 276 -7.00 15.16 26.11
CA ASP A 276 -7.42 14.75 27.44
C ASP A 276 -8.07 15.96 28.13
N GLU A 277 -9.42 16.01 28.15
CA GLU A 277 -10.19 17.09 28.77
C GLU A 277 -9.85 17.26 30.26
N MET A 278 -9.14 16.30 30.87
CA MET A 278 -8.59 16.42 32.23
C MET A 278 -7.37 17.35 32.37
N LEU A 279 -6.67 17.72 31.29
CA LEU A 279 -5.50 18.61 31.36
C LEU A 279 -5.85 20.12 31.36
N LEU A 280 -7.08 20.50 31.01
CA LEU A 280 -7.52 21.90 31.05
C LEU A 280 -7.72 22.42 32.48
N VAL A 281 -8.13 21.55 33.41
CA VAL A 281 -8.38 21.93 34.81
C VAL A 281 -7.09 22.39 35.53
N PRO A 282 -5.96 21.66 35.47
CA PRO A 282 -4.72 22.12 36.10
C PRO A 282 -4.09 23.35 35.41
N ILE A 283 -4.26 23.51 34.09
CA ILE A 283 -3.75 24.69 33.36
C ILE A 283 -4.54 25.95 33.75
N LEU A 284 -5.87 25.87 33.83
CA LEU A 284 -6.72 27.00 34.25
C LEU A 284 -6.48 27.37 35.72
N LEU A 285 -6.28 26.38 36.60
CA LEU A 285 -5.89 26.61 37.99
C LEU A 285 -4.50 27.24 38.12
N GLY A 286 -3.54 26.79 37.29
CA GLY A 286 -2.18 27.35 37.23
C GLY A 286 -2.14 28.80 36.74
N ILE A 287 -2.94 29.14 35.72
CA ILE A 287 -3.09 30.52 35.23
C ILE A 287 -3.74 31.41 36.29
N GLY A 288 -4.77 30.91 36.98
CA GLY A 288 -5.39 31.60 38.11
C GLY A 288 -4.41 31.88 39.26
N PHE A 289 -3.55 30.91 39.57
CA PHE A 289 -2.53 31.05 40.62
C PHE A 289 -1.42 32.05 40.22
N LEU A 290 -0.94 32.02 38.98
CA LEU A 290 0.03 32.98 38.44
C LEU A 290 -0.52 34.41 38.36
N ALA A 291 -1.79 34.57 37.99
CA ALA A 291 -2.47 35.86 37.98
C ALA A 291 -2.64 36.43 39.40
N TRP A 292 -2.98 35.58 40.38
CA TRP A 292 -3.08 35.98 41.79
C TRP A 292 -1.71 36.35 42.38
N PHE A 293 -0.67 35.58 42.06
CA PHE A 293 0.70 35.83 42.53
C PHE A 293 1.26 37.12 41.93
N THR A 294 1.08 37.37 40.62
CA THR A 294 1.52 38.61 39.96
C THR A 294 0.75 39.84 40.45
N TRP A 295 -0.53 39.69 40.79
CA TRP A 295 -1.33 40.76 41.40
C TRP A 295 -0.85 41.08 42.83
N GLN A 296 -0.58 40.08 43.68
CA GLN A 296 0.01 40.29 45.01
C GLN A 296 1.42 40.90 44.93
N TRP A 297 2.22 40.52 43.93
CA TRP A 297 3.57 41.03 43.75
C TRP A 297 3.59 42.49 43.26
N ARG A 298 2.61 42.90 42.43
CA ARG A 298 2.41 44.30 42.02
C ARG A 298 1.86 45.18 43.15
N ALA A 299 1.11 44.61 44.10
CA ALA A 299 0.52 45.36 45.21
C ALA A 299 1.50 45.68 46.35
N LYS A 300 2.70 45.06 46.37
CA LYS A 300 3.71 45.32 47.41
C LYS A 300 5.12 45.29 46.84
N ARG A 301 5.67 46.48 46.50
CA ARG A 301 7.03 46.88 46.93
C ARG A 301 7.38 48.34 46.60
N PRO A 302 8.04 49.05 47.54
CA PRO A 302 8.66 50.35 47.30
C PRO A 302 10.05 50.20 46.66
N SER A 303 10.48 51.27 45.99
CA SER A 303 11.71 51.42 45.22
C SER A 303 13.00 51.35 46.05
N LYS A 304 13.97 50.54 45.63
CA LYS A 304 15.41 50.84 45.82
C LYS A 304 16.24 50.28 44.66
N GLN A 305 17.08 51.15 44.10
CA GLN A 305 18.21 50.85 43.22
C GLN A 305 19.32 50.14 44.00
N LEU A 306 20.06 49.21 43.36
CA LEU A 306 21.53 49.20 43.40
C LEU A 306 22.14 48.24 42.36
N SER A 307 23.23 48.72 41.77
CA SER A 307 24.23 48.04 40.93
C SER A 307 24.92 46.84 41.59
N PHE A 308 25.50 45.91 40.81
CA PHE A 308 26.97 45.68 40.73
C PHE A 308 27.35 44.41 39.90
N ALA A 309 28.39 44.60 39.09
CA ALA A 309 29.47 43.74 38.58
C ALA A 309 29.29 42.35 37.95
N MET A 310 30.08 42.23 36.86
CA MET A 310 30.67 41.03 36.27
C MET A 310 31.48 40.20 37.28
N SER A 311 31.44 38.88 37.07
CA SER A 311 32.54 37.98 37.40
C SER A 311 32.67 36.92 36.31
N ASP A 312 33.89 36.81 35.83
CA ASP A 312 34.44 35.81 34.94
C ASP A 312 34.49 34.43 35.63
N THR A 313 34.35 33.34 34.87
CA THR A 313 34.85 32.02 35.28
C THR A 313 35.02 31.10 34.07
N ARG A 314 36.27 30.66 33.90
CA ARG A 314 36.75 29.62 32.98
C ARG A 314 36.16 28.24 33.32
N GLY A 315 35.91 27.43 32.29
CA GLY A 315 35.72 25.97 32.36
C GLY A 315 35.70 25.40 30.93
N SER A 316 36.83 24.88 30.45
CA SER A 316 37.18 23.45 30.38
C SER A 316 36.66 22.77 29.11
N SER A 317 37.61 22.51 28.22
CA SER A 317 37.54 21.63 27.06
C SER A 317 37.17 20.20 27.48
N ILE A 318 36.09 19.66 26.92
CA ILE A 318 35.84 18.23 26.86
C ILE A 318 35.51 17.90 25.41
N SER A 319 36.46 17.22 24.77
CA SER A 319 36.30 16.53 23.50
C SER A 319 35.59 15.21 23.75
N ASP A 320 34.33 15.09 23.34
CA ASP A 320 33.63 13.81 23.31
C ASP A 320 33.56 13.23 21.88
N PRO A 321 33.91 11.95 21.68
CA PRO A 321 33.99 11.31 20.38
C PRO A 321 32.59 10.91 19.88
N CYS A 322 32.34 11.18 18.60
CA CYS A 322 31.10 10.82 17.90
C CYS A 322 30.86 9.30 17.94
N TYR A 323 29.65 8.91 18.36
CA TYR A 323 29.10 7.57 18.15
C TYR A 323 28.95 7.30 16.65
N TYR A 324 29.80 6.43 16.10
CA TYR A 324 29.63 5.89 14.75
C TYR A 324 28.58 4.77 14.79
N SER A 325 27.40 5.04 14.22
CA SER A 325 26.44 4.01 13.84
C SER A 325 26.83 3.42 12.47
N PRO A 326 26.79 2.09 12.26
CA PRO A 326 27.19 1.44 10.99
C PRO A 326 26.50 2.01 9.74
N ASN A 327 25.23 2.44 9.84
CA ASN A 327 24.47 2.99 8.70
C ASN A 327 24.91 4.42 8.29
N SER A 328 25.66 5.13 9.14
CA SER A 328 26.23 6.45 8.79
C SER A 328 27.26 6.37 7.67
N SER A 329 27.86 5.18 7.46
CA SER A 329 28.84 4.94 6.38
C SER A 329 28.21 5.08 5.00
N ARG A 330 27.02 4.50 4.77
CA ARG A 330 26.36 4.50 3.46
C ARG A 330 25.87 5.89 3.04
N THR A 331 25.26 6.63 3.96
CA THR A 331 24.88 8.04 3.71
C THR A 331 26.08 8.90 3.31
N LEU A 332 27.21 8.75 4.01
CA LEU A 332 28.44 9.49 3.67
C LEU A 332 29.04 9.04 2.34
N GLN A 333 28.94 7.74 2.01
CA GLN A 333 29.36 7.22 0.70
C GLN A 333 28.56 7.84 -0.44
N ILE A 334 27.23 7.97 -0.30
CA ILE A 334 26.38 8.66 -1.28
C ILE A 334 26.80 10.12 -1.42
N LEU A 335 26.81 10.86 -0.30
CA LEU A 335 27.03 12.31 -0.30
C LEU A 335 28.44 12.72 -0.78
N ARG A 336 29.45 11.85 -0.60
CA ARG A 336 30.84 12.13 -1.02
C ARG A 336 31.25 11.42 -2.30
N GLY A 337 30.68 10.25 -2.57
CA GLY A 337 31.05 9.38 -3.69
C GLY A 337 30.27 9.68 -4.96
N SER A 338 29.06 10.24 -4.86
CA SER A 338 28.23 10.50 -6.05
C SER A 338 28.82 11.59 -6.94
N ASN A 339 29.07 11.25 -8.21
CA ASN A 339 29.52 12.21 -9.23
C ASN A 339 28.50 13.34 -9.46
N HIS A 340 27.22 13.11 -9.15
CA HIS A 340 26.17 14.11 -9.26
C HIS A 340 26.22 15.16 -8.13
N LEU A 341 26.83 14.84 -6.99
CA LEU A 341 26.87 15.70 -5.79
C LEU A 341 28.22 16.37 -5.54
N GLN A 342 29.33 15.81 -6.04
CA GLN A 342 30.70 16.28 -5.75
C GLN A 342 30.93 17.79 -5.99
N SER A 343 30.30 18.38 -7.01
CA SER A 343 30.43 19.81 -7.36
C SER A 343 29.24 20.67 -6.89
N LYS A 344 28.29 20.07 -6.16
CA LYS A 344 27.00 20.67 -5.79
C LYS A 344 26.85 20.87 -4.29
N ARG A 345 27.91 20.63 -3.51
CA ARG A 345 27.93 20.88 -2.08
C ARG A 345 27.98 22.38 -1.79
N ILE A 346 27.01 22.86 -1.01
CA ILE A 346 26.92 24.24 -0.56
C ILE A 346 27.24 24.29 0.95
N PRO A 347 28.10 25.23 1.41
CA PRO A 347 28.32 25.44 2.84
C PRO A 347 27.00 25.78 3.53
N TYR A 348 26.69 25.12 4.66
CA TYR A 348 25.43 25.35 5.37
C TYR A 348 25.27 26.80 5.81
N GLU A 349 26.36 27.44 6.19
CA GLU A 349 26.43 28.83 6.65
C GLU A 349 26.14 29.85 5.52
N ALA A 350 26.20 29.41 4.26
CA ALA A 350 25.86 30.23 3.11
C ALA A 350 24.35 30.25 2.81
N LEU A 351 23.53 29.50 3.57
CA LEU A 351 22.09 29.44 3.40
C LEU A 351 21.38 30.41 4.34
N ALA A 352 20.58 31.31 3.77
CA ALA A 352 19.69 32.17 4.54
C ALA A 352 18.25 31.64 4.44
N PHE A 353 17.73 31.06 5.53
CA PHE A 353 16.35 30.59 5.60
C PHE A 353 15.40 31.76 5.87
N GLU A 354 14.40 31.95 5.01
CA GLU A 354 13.44 33.05 5.13
C GLU A 354 12.13 32.62 5.79
N ARG A 355 11.43 31.65 5.19
CA ARG A 355 10.06 31.28 5.58
C ARG A 355 9.79 29.81 5.31
N LEU A 356 9.10 29.15 6.26
CA LEU A 356 8.55 27.80 6.05
C LEU A 356 7.39 27.85 5.04
N LEU A 357 7.51 27.09 3.95
CA LEU A 357 6.46 26.92 2.94
C LEU A 357 5.49 25.82 3.30
N SER A 358 6.01 24.67 3.71
CA SER A 358 5.21 23.48 3.98
C SER A 358 5.90 22.58 5.02
N ARG A 359 5.08 21.84 5.76
CA ARG A 359 5.49 20.81 6.71
C ARG A 359 4.62 19.58 6.47
N GLY A 360 5.25 18.44 6.19
CA GLY A 360 4.55 17.19 5.89
C GLY A 360 5.35 15.95 6.31
N ALA A 361 4.88 14.77 5.88
CA ALA A 361 5.52 13.49 6.17
C ALA A 361 6.96 13.40 5.60
N SER A 362 7.21 14.04 4.46
CA SER A 362 8.52 14.08 3.78
C SER A 362 9.50 15.08 4.38
N GLY A 363 9.08 15.91 5.35
CA GLY A 363 9.94 16.89 6.00
C GLY A 363 9.37 18.31 6.03
N GLU A 364 10.27 19.28 6.01
CA GLU A 364 9.97 20.70 5.92
C GLU A 364 10.52 21.28 4.62
N ILE A 365 9.75 22.15 3.97
CA ILE A 365 10.17 22.93 2.81
C ILE A 365 10.26 24.40 3.22
N TRP A 366 11.40 25.02 2.97
CA TRP A 366 11.67 26.43 3.30
C TRP A 366 11.99 27.22 2.05
N VAL A 367 11.59 28.50 2.01
CA VAL A 367 12.23 29.48 1.14
C VAL A 367 13.60 29.79 1.70
N CYS A 368 14.61 29.72 0.84
CA CYS A 368 15.99 30.04 1.16
C CYS A 368 16.55 31.00 0.12
N GLU A 369 17.45 31.90 0.51
CA GLU A 369 18.26 32.68 -0.42
C GLU A 369 19.62 31.99 -0.61
N HIS A 370 20.00 31.78 -1.87
CA HIS A 370 21.30 31.27 -2.28
C HIS A 370 21.83 32.04 -3.49
N ASN A 371 23.03 32.63 -3.37
CA ASN A 371 23.66 33.45 -4.42
C ASN A 371 22.75 34.58 -4.97
N GLY A 372 21.94 35.21 -4.10
CA GLY A 372 21.01 36.28 -4.47
C GLY A 372 19.74 35.82 -5.19
N ALA A 373 19.50 34.50 -5.29
CA ALA A 373 18.28 33.92 -5.85
C ALA A 373 17.48 33.19 -4.75
N LYS A 374 16.15 33.23 -4.87
CA LYS A 374 15.25 32.45 -4.00
C LYS A 374 15.14 31.03 -4.51
N VAL A 375 15.30 30.08 -3.59
CA VAL A 375 15.29 28.64 -3.84
C VAL A 375 14.44 27.94 -2.80
N ALA A 376 14.03 26.71 -3.07
CA ALA A 376 13.34 25.85 -2.10
C ALA A 376 14.35 24.91 -1.44
N ALA A 377 14.33 24.88 -0.11
CA ALA A 377 15.19 24.04 0.71
C ALA A 377 14.34 22.97 1.42
N LYS A 378 14.48 21.70 0.99
CA LYS A 378 13.85 20.53 1.63
C LYS A 378 14.79 19.95 2.67
N ARG A 379 14.28 19.68 3.87
CA ARG A 379 15.04 19.01 4.94
C ARG A 379 14.14 18.10 5.77
N LEU A 380 14.72 17.07 6.38
CA LEU A 380 13.98 16.20 7.30
C LEU A 380 13.57 16.94 8.57
N ARG A 381 12.46 16.54 9.18
CA ARG A 381 12.05 17.05 10.49
C ARG A 381 13.08 16.64 11.54
N GLN A 382 13.56 17.61 12.31
CA GLN A 382 14.41 17.34 13.46
C GLN A 382 13.51 16.87 14.60
N SER A 383 13.62 15.59 14.95
CA SER A 383 12.93 14.97 16.09
C SER A 383 13.92 14.06 16.83
N ALA A 384 13.70 13.84 18.13
CA ALA A 384 14.49 12.89 18.91
C ALA A 384 14.50 11.48 18.28
N ASP A 385 13.43 11.10 17.58
CA ASP A 385 13.25 9.78 16.95
C ASP A 385 13.68 9.72 15.48
N LEU A 386 14.51 10.65 14.99
CA LEU A 386 14.97 10.63 13.61
C LEU A 386 15.92 9.44 13.38
N LYS A 387 15.40 8.36 12.80
CA LYS A 387 16.15 7.12 12.50
C LYS A 387 17.15 7.32 11.35
N ALA A 388 18.30 6.64 11.44
CA ALA A 388 19.35 6.67 10.42
C ALA A 388 18.83 6.27 9.02
N ASP A 389 17.90 5.33 8.93
CA ASP A 389 17.35 4.86 7.66
C ASP A 389 16.50 5.93 6.94
N LYS A 390 15.92 6.89 7.68
CA LYS A 390 15.25 8.05 7.07
C LYS A 390 16.26 9.03 6.47
N VAL A 391 17.39 9.20 7.13
CA VAL A 391 18.49 10.05 6.63
C VAL A 391 19.11 9.44 5.38
N GLN A 392 19.37 8.12 5.38
CA GLN A 392 19.89 7.42 4.21
C GLN A 392 18.93 7.51 3.03
N ALA A 393 17.65 7.19 3.24
CA ALA A 393 16.60 7.33 2.22
C ALA A 393 16.55 8.73 1.60
N PHE A 394 16.72 9.78 2.41
CA PHE A 394 16.75 11.15 1.91
C PHE A 394 18.03 11.47 1.11
N ALA A 395 19.17 10.90 1.49
CA ALA A 395 20.40 11.04 0.70
C ALA A 395 20.30 10.34 -0.67
N GLU A 396 19.65 9.18 -0.73
CA GLU A 396 19.35 8.46 -1.98
C GLU A 396 18.38 9.28 -2.87
N GLU A 397 17.36 9.91 -2.28
CA GLU A 397 16.46 10.84 -2.98
C GLU A 397 17.20 12.05 -3.56
N ILE A 398 18.12 12.64 -2.78
CA ILE A 398 18.96 13.76 -3.23
C ILE A 398 19.83 13.35 -4.42
N GLU A 399 20.50 12.21 -4.34
CA GLU A 399 21.32 11.69 -5.42
C GLU A 399 20.49 11.44 -6.68
N LEU A 400 19.32 10.80 -6.55
CA LEU A 400 18.46 10.57 -7.70
C LEU A 400 18.05 11.89 -8.34
N THR A 401 17.54 12.84 -7.55
CA THR A 401 17.11 14.16 -8.04
C THR A 401 18.25 14.89 -8.74
N ALA A 402 19.47 14.83 -8.21
CA ALA A 402 20.66 15.43 -8.83
C ALA A 402 21.06 14.78 -10.17
N SER A 403 20.67 13.52 -10.40
CA SER A 403 20.96 12.78 -11.63
C SER A 403 19.98 13.06 -12.78
N LEU A 404 18.85 13.73 -12.50
CA LEU A 404 17.79 13.99 -13.47
C LEU A 404 17.94 15.39 -14.09
N ARG A 405 17.82 15.47 -15.41
CA ARG A 405 17.87 16.74 -16.17
C ARG A 405 16.84 16.69 -17.29
N HIS A 406 15.72 17.38 -17.08
CA HIS A 406 14.64 17.48 -18.06
C HIS A 406 13.85 18.78 -17.81
N PRO A 407 13.37 19.50 -18.83
CA PRO A 407 12.61 20.75 -18.65
C PRO A 407 11.37 20.60 -17.76
N ASN A 408 10.72 19.44 -17.76
CA ASN A 408 9.54 19.14 -16.92
C ASN A 408 9.85 18.38 -15.62
N ILE A 409 11.12 18.33 -15.22
CA ILE A 409 11.57 17.84 -13.91
C ILE A 409 12.20 19.02 -13.17
N VAL A 410 12.02 19.08 -11.86
CA VAL A 410 12.63 20.11 -11.02
C VAL A 410 14.16 20.14 -11.16
N GLU A 411 14.72 21.34 -11.26
CA GLU A 411 16.17 21.53 -11.26
C GLU A 411 16.75 21.40 -9.85
N PHE A 412 17.71 20.47 -9.70
CA PHE A 412 18.55 20.35 -8.52
C PHE A 412 19.65 21.42 -8.51
N ILE A 413 19.64 22.24 -7.46
CA ILE A 413 20.60 23.34 -7.29
C ILE A 413 21.81 22.88 -6.50
N GLY A 414 21.60 22.19 -5.38
CA GLY A 414 22.69 21.73 -4.54
C GLY A 414 22.25 21.02 -3.27
N VAL A 415 23.25 20.62 -2.48
CA VAL A 415 23.06 19.90 -1.22
C VAL A 415 23.91 20.54 -0.13
N ALA A 416 23.34 20.71 1.06
CA ALA A 416 24.03 21.30 2.21
C ALA A 416 23.79 20.46 3.46
N TRP A 417 24.78 20.42 4.34
CA TRP A 417 24.67 19.78 5.65
C TRP A 417 25.75 20.29 6.60
N ASN A 418 25.43 20.42 7.88
CA ASN A 418 26.39 20.59 8.98
C ASN A 418 26.49 19.33 9.86
N SER A 419 25.47 18.47 9.83
CA SER A 419 25.45 17.11 10.40
C SER A 419 24.65 16.19 9.47
N LEU A 420 24.84 14.88 9.58
CA LEU A 420 24.02 13.92 8.81
C LEU A 420 22.53 13.99 9.16
N SER A 421 22.20 14.34 10.41
CA SER A 421 20.82 14.57 10.87
C SER A 421 20.22 15.88 10.35
N ASN A 422 21.01 16.75 9.72
CA ASN A 422 20.58 18.03 9.17
C ASN A 422 21.05 18.17 7.70
N LEU A 423 20.59 17.23 6.88
CA LEU A 423 20.78 17.24 5.43
C LEU A 423 19.71 18.10 4.76
N ILE A 424 20.10 18.90 3.78
CA ILE A 424 19.24 19.84 3.05
C ILE A 424 19.46 19.69 1.55
N MET A 425 18.35 19.53 0.82
CA MET A 425 18.29 19.56 -0.63
C MET A 425 17.81 20.93 -1.10
N LEU A 426 18.53 21.54 -2.03
CA LEU A 426 18.16 22.80 -2.67
C LEU A 426 17.69 22.55 -4.10
N ILE A 427 16.50 23.04 -4.40
CA ILE A 427 15.85 22.94 -5.71
C ILE A 427 15.29 24.31 -6.12
N GLU A 428 14.99 24.49 -7.40
CA GLU A 428 14.30 25.68 -7.89
C GLU A 428 12.95 25.90 -7.18
N LEU A 429 12.60 27.18 -6.94
CA LEU A 429 11.39 27.56 -6.23
C LEU A 429 10.27 27.88 -7.22
N PHE A 430 9.08 27.31 -6.98
CA PHE A 430 7.88 27.56 -7.77
C PHE A 430 6.81 28.29 -6.95
N PRO A 431 6.61 29.61 -7.17
CA PRO A 431 5.64 30.39 -6.41
C PRO A 431 4.18 29.96 -6.58
N SER A 432 3.83 29.37 -7.74
CA SER A 432 2.46 28.90 -8.01
C SER A 432 2.09 27.65 -7.20
N GLY A 433 3.05 27.04 -6.50
CA GLY A 433 2.80 25.85 -5.67
C GLY A 433 2.55 24.59 -6.48
N SER A 434 1.83 23.65 -5.86
CA SER A 434 1.45 22.38 -6.47
C SER A 434 0.31 22.54 -7.48
N LEU A 435 0.22 21.63 -8.43
CA LEU A 435 -0.89 21.56 -9.39
C LEU A 435 -2.22 21.40 -8.66
N GLN A 436 -2.27 20.62 -7.57
CA GLN A 436 -3.48 20.45 -6.77
C GLN A 436 -3.98 21.79 -6.19
N ASP A 437 -3.11 22.51 -5.49
CA ASP A 437 -3.44 23.81 -4.90
C ASP A 437 -3.86 24.80 -5.99
N PHE A 438 -3.15 24.78 -7.12
CA PHE A 438 -3.42 25.65 -8.25
C PHE A 438 -4.79 25.37 -8.88
N LEU A 439 -5.15 24.09 -9.08
CA LEU A 439 -6.45 23.70 -9.63
C LEU A 439 -7.60 24.09 -8.70
N HIS A 440 -7.46 23.87 -7.39
CA HIS A 440 -8.48 24.27 -6.42
C HIS A 440 -8.70 25.78 -6.38
N GLN A 441 -7.65 26.59 -6.57
CA GLN A 441 -7.74 28.05 -6.56
C GLN A 441 -8.21 28.64 -7.90
N ASN A 442 -7.96 27.94 -9.02
CA ASN A 442 -8.13 28.49 -10.37
C ASN A 442 -9.03 27.63 -11.28
N ALA A 443 -9.96 26.85 -10.70
CA ALA A 443 -10.76 25.85 -11.42
C ALA A 443 -11.41 26.35 -12.73
N ASN A 444 -11.91 27.60 -12.74
CA ASN A 444 -12.62 28.19 -13.88
C ASN A 444 -11.72 28.98 -14.84
N GLN A 445 -10.41 29.02 -14.63
CA GLN A 445 -9.48 29.87 -15.38
C GLN A 445 -8.66 29.11 -16.43
N LEU A 446 -8.71 27.77 -16.43
CA LEU A 446 -7.87 26.94 -17.29
C LEU A 446 -8.67 26.29 -18.41
N SER A 447 -8.19 26.44 -19.63
CA SER A 447 -8.79 25.82 -20.81
C SER A 447 -8.08 24.52 -21.18
N TRP A 448 -8.83 23.52 -21.68
CA TRP A 448 -8.22 22.35 -22.30
C TRP A 448 -7.49 22.68 -23.60
N ALA A 449 -8.02 23.61 -24.40
CA ALA A 449 -7.46 23.96 -25.70
C ALA A 449 -5.99 24.41 -25.64
N ARG A 450 -5.55 24.97 -24.52
CA ARG A 450 -4.18 25.44 -24.34
C ARG A 450 -3.56 24.99 -23.02
N ASP A 451 -4.16 25.40 -21.90
CA ASP A 451 -3.47 25.40 -20.60
C ASP A 451 -3.35 23.99 -20.00
N LYS A 452 -4.48 23.28 -19.87
CA LYS A 452 -4.51 21.91 -19.29
C LYS A 452 -3.78 20.92 -20.19
N THR A 453 -3.88 21.06 -21.52
CA THR A 453 -3.12 20.22 -22.47
C THR A 453 -1.62 20.47 -22.38
N HIS A 454 -1.19 21.74 -22.23
CA HIS A 454 0.22 22.07 -22.05
C HIS A 454 0.80 21.40 -20.79
N ILE A 455 0.06 21.46 -19.68
CA ILE A 455 0.41 20.78 -18.42
C ILE A 455 0.46 19.25 -18.63
N ALA A 456 -0.58 18.64 -19.22
CA ALA A 456 -0.64 17.20 -19.45
C ALA A 456 0.54 16.70 -20.32
N VAL A 457 0.86 17.40 -21.42
CA VAL A 457 1.99 17.05 -22.30
C VAL A 457 3.32 17.18 -21.57
N GLY A 458 3.52 18.22 -20.76
CA GLY A 458 4.76 18.40 -19.99
C GLY A 458 4.98 17.28 -18.97
N ILE A 459 3.91 16.85 -18.28
CA ILE A 459 3.96 15.71 -17.36
C ILE A 459 4.29 14.41 -18.12
N ALA A 460 3.61 14.15 -19.23
CA ALA A 460 3.85 12.95 -20.05
C ALA A 460 5.29 12.89 -20.59
N LYS A 461 5.87 14.02 -21.00
CA LYS A 461 7.28 14.11 -21.42
C LYS A 461 8.26 13.81 -20.28
N ALA A 462 7.95 14.25 -19.07
CA ALA A 462 8.77 13.92 -17.91
C ALA A 462 8.73 12.40 -17.63
N LEU A 463 7.56 11.76 -17.71
CA LEU A 463 7.44 10.31 -17.56
C LEU A 463 8.17 9.56 -18.67
N GLU A 464 8.03 9.98 -19.93
CA GLU A 464 8.77 9.40 -21.06
C GLU A 464 10.30 9.46 -20.81
N TYR A 465 10.81 10.60 -20.33
CA TYR A 465 12.22 10.74 -19.97
C TYR A 465 12.66 9.78 -18.85
N LEU A 466 11.82 9.56 -17.84
CA LEU A 466 12.12 8.65 -16.72
C LEU A 466 12.11 7.18 -17.17
N HIS A 467 11.07 6.78 -17.91
CA HIS A 467 10.88 5.41 -18.40
C HIS A 467 11.87 5.02 -19.48
N ALA A 468 12.40 5.98 -20.26
CA ALA A 468 13.42 5.73 -21.27
C ALA A 468 14.84 5.49 -20.72
N ARG A 469 15.05 5.56 -19.40
CA ARG A 469 16.36 5.30 -18.78
C ARG A 469 16.71 3.81 -18.82
N THR A 470 17.98 3.49 -18.56
CA THR A 470 18.45 2.09 -18.47
C THR A 470 19.18 1.86 -17.14
N PRO A 471 18.57 1.11 -16.19
CA PRO A 471 17.21 0.58 -16.24
C PRO A 471 16.14 1.69 -16.21
N PRO A 472 14.89 1.41 -16.64
CA PRO A 472 13.77 2.35 -16.54
C PRO A 472 13.58 2.84 -15.10
N LEU A 473 13.21 4.11 -14.96
CA LEU A 473 12.98 4.73 -13.66
C LEU A 473 11.50 5.05 -13.49
N THR A 474 10.84 4.40 -12.52
CA THR A 474 9.46 4.69 -12.13
C THR A 474 9.41 5.83 -11.10
N HIS A 475 8.42 6.72 -11.19
CA HIS A 475 8.21 7.80 -10.21
C HIS A 475 7.62 7.28 -8.88
N ARG A 476 6.64 6.38 -8.92
CA ARG A 476 6.01 5.68 -7.77
C ARG A 476 5.19 6.54 -6.79
N ASP A 477 5.00 7.82 -7.08
CA ASP A 477 4.19 8.74 -6.28
C ASP A 477 3.69 9.89 -7.15
N LEU A 478 3.35 9.61 -8.40
CA LEU A 478 2.84 10.65 -9.28
C LEU A 478 1.43 11.05 -8.79
N LYS A 479 1.28 12.33 -8.45
CA LYS A 479 0.02 12.94 -8.04
C LYS A 479 0.10 14.44 -8.25
N SER A 480 -1.03 15.12 -8.30
CA SER A 480 -1.10 16.58 -8.46
C SER A 480 -0.33 17.38 -7.39
N ASN A 481 -0.14 16.83 -6.18
CA ASN A 481 0.71 17.43 -5.13
C ASN A 481 2.22 17.39 -5.44
N ASN A 482 2.66 16.42 -6.25
CA ASN A 482 4.06 16.23 -6.62
C ASN A 482 4.38 16.82 -8.01
N ILE A 483 3.51 17.70 -8.51
CA ILE A 483 3.70 18.44 -9.75
C ILE A 483 3.66 19.92 -9.39
N LEU A 484 4.78 20.62 -9.49
CA LEU A 484 4.84 22.08 -9.30
C LEU A 484 4.56 22.79 -10.62
N LEU A 485 4.04 24.01 -10.55
CA LEU A 485 3.79 24.84 -11.73
C LEU A 485 4.66 26.10 -11.72
N SER A 486 5.23 26.42 -12.88
CA SER A 486 5.79 27.75 -13.14
C SER A 486 4.69 28.80 -13.31
N THR A 487 5.06 30.07 -13.32
CA THR A 487 4.13 31.16 -13.66
C THR A 487 3.65 31.10 -15.11
N ALA A 488 4.36 30.36 -15.97
CA ALA A 488 3.98 30.09 -17.36
C ALA A 488 3.18 28.79 -17.52
N LEU A 489 2.74 28.17 -16.42
CA LEU A 489 2.04 26.87 -16.39
C LEU A 489 2.88 25.69 -16.88
N GLU A 490 4.21 25.80 -16.83
CA GLU A 490 5.09 24.66 -17.13
C GLU A 490 5.11 23.71 -15.93
N PRO A 491 4.79 22.42 -16.11
CA PRO A 491 4.77 21.45 -15.03
C PRO A 491 6.17 20.90 -14.74
N LYS A 492 6.42 20.68 -13.45
CA LYS A 492 7.72 20.25 -12.90
C LYS A 492 7.50 19.14 -11.88
N LEU A 493 7.88 17.91 -12.25
CA LEU A 493 7.77 16.76 -11.35
C LEU A 493 8.82 16.86 -10.24
N ILE A 494 8.39 16.53 -9.01
CA ILE A 494 9.20 16.50 -7.79
C ILE A 494 8.98 15.17 -7.04
N ASP A 495 9.80 14.91 -6.02
CA ASP A 495 9.62 13.81 -5.07
C ASP A 495 9.61 12.41 -5.72
N PHE A 496 10.75 12.01 -6.30
CA PHE A 496 10.95 10.71 -6.92
C PHE A 496 11.17 9.61 -5.86
N GLY A 497 10.36 8.54 -5.92
CA GLY A 497 10.21 7.55 -4.85
C GLY A 497 11.35 6.54 -4.67
N VAL A 498 12.61 6.97 -4.49
CA VAL A 498 13.75 6.04 -4.22
C VAL A 498 13.53 5.23 -2.95
N SER A 499 13.02 5.87 -1.90
CA SER A 499 12.84 5.28 -0.58
C SER A 499 11.62 4.36 -0.44
N ARG A 500 10.76 4.31 -1.46
CA ARG A 500 9.61 3.38 -1.53
C ARG A 500 10.00 2.00 -2.06
N ALA A 501 11.19 1.83 -2.64
CA ALA A 501 11.70 0.54 -3.10
C ALA A 501 12.06 -0.43 -1.97
N VAL A 502 12.37 0.10 -0.78
CA VAL A 502 12.81 -0.67 0.39
C VAL A 502 11.72 -0.70 1.47
N ARG A 503 10.60 -0.03 1.21
CA ARG A 503 9.46 0.08 2.12
C ARG A 503 8.23 -0.18 1.29
N ASP A 504 8.04 -1.45 0.97
CA ASP A 504 6.74 -1.94 0.51
C ASP A 504 5.68 -1.38 1.46
N VAL A 505 4.80 -0.58 0.87
CA VAL A 505 3.40 -0.28 1.22
C VAL A 505 3.03 -0.08 2.71
N THR A 506 4.00 0.18 3.58
CA THR A 506 3.75 0.57 4.97
C THR A 506 3.32 2.03 4.99
N MET A 507 2.03 2.22 4.73
CA MET A 507 1.26 3.43 4.99
C MET A 507 1.33 3.72 6.49
N THR A 508 2.47 4.24 6.92
CA THR A 508 2.64 4.76 8.27
C THR A 508 1.82 6.03 8.40
N SER A 509 1.10 6.12 9.51
CA SER A 509 0.27 7.24 9.97
C SER A 509 0.80 8.59 9.49
N GLY A 510 0.20 9.12 8.41
CA GLY A 510 0.49 10.46 7.87
C GLY A 510 0.95 10.54 6.41
N VAL A 511 1.10 9.43 5.69
CA VAL A 511 1.24 9.45 4.22
C VAL A 511 -0.17 9.45 3.61
N GLY A 512 -0.51 10.45 2.80
CA GLY A 512 -1.88 10.70 2.34
C GLY A 512 -2.52 9.53 1.58
N THR A 513 -3.86 9.54 1.48
CA THR A 513 -4.66 8.46 0.88
C THR A 513 -4.18 8.07 -0.52
N PRO A 514 -3.99 6.77 -0.82
CA PRO A 514 -3.33 6.30 -2.05
C PRO A 514 -4.22 6.36 -3.31
N PHE A 515 -5.01 7.42 -3.50
CA PHE A 515 -5.99 7.57 -4.59
C PHE A 515 -5.40 7.59 -6.01
N TRP A 516 -4.12 7.91 -6.16
CA TRP A 516 -3.44 7.88 -7.46
C TRP A 516 -2.79 6.53 -7.75
N THR A 517 -2.82 5.61 -6.79
CA THR A 517 -2.12 4.32 -6.86
C THR A 517 -2.90 3.39 -7.76
N ALA A 518 -2.18 2.68 -8.62
CA ALA A 518 -2.75 1.70 -9.53
C ALA A 518 -3.34 0.49 -8.77
N PRO A 519 -4.40 -0.16 -9.30
CA PRO A 519 -5.04 -1.31 -8.66
C PRO A 519 -4.05 -2.41 -8.24
N GLU A 520 -3.15 -2.80 -9.14
CA GLU A 520 -2.16 -3.86 -8.89
C GLU A 520 -1.20 -3.50 -7.76
N VAL A 521 -0.87 -2.21 -7.63
CA VAL A 521 0.00 -1.73 -6.55
C VAL A 521 -0.75 -1.68 -5.21
N LEU A 522 -2.06 -1.39 -5.22
CA LEU A 522 -2.89 -1.45 -4.01
C LEU A 522 -2.98 -2.87 -3.48
N GLU A 523 -3.00 -3.86 -4.38
CA GLU A 523 -2.99 -5.30 -4.11
C GLU A 523 -1.62 -5.83 -3.65
N GLY A 524 -0.57 -5.01 -3.79
CA GLY A 524 0.78 -5.31 -3.31
C GLY A 524 1.71 -5.85 -4.39
N GLU A 525 1.34 -5.77 -5.67
CA GLU A 525 2.23 -6.11 -6.78
C GLU A 525 3.40 -5.13 -6.92
N ARG A 526 4.43 -5.57 -7.66
CA ARG A 526 5.64 -4.76 -7.91
C ARG A 526 5.32 -3.56 -8.80
N TYR A 527 5.90 -2.42 -8.46
CA TYR A 527 5.81 -1.21 -9.27
C TYR A 527 6.46 -1.38 -10.65
N THR A 528 5.69 -1.10 -11.69
CA THR A 528 6.17 -0.94 -13.08
C THR A 528 5.91 0.48 -13.58
N GLU A 529 6.42 0.80 -14.76
CA GLU A 529 6.16 2.06 -15.48
C GLU A 529 4.65 2.26 -15.67
N GLN A 530 3.90 1.18 -15.86
CA GLN A 530 2.45 1.20 -16.08
C GLN A 530 1.67 1.70 -14.86
N ALA A 531 2.23 1.60 -13.66
CA ALA A 531 1.64 2.19 -12.47
C ALA A 531 1.70 3.72 -12.50
N ASP A 532 2.80 4.31 -13.00
CA ASP A 532 2.89 5.78 -13.20
C ASP A 532 1.87 6.25 -14.24
N LEU A 533 1.58 5.44 -15.25
CA LEU A 533 0.59 5.77 -16.29
C LEU A 533 -0.83 5.75 -15.74
N TYR A 534 -1.17 4.82 -14.84
CA TYR A 534 -2.43 4.86 -14.11
C TYR A 534 -2.54 6.15 -13.29
N SER A 535 -1.51 6.47 -12.50
CA SER A 535 -1.45 7.72 -11.73
C SER A 535 -1.61 8.96 -12.63
N PHE A 536 -1.04 8.93 -13.84
CA PHE A 536 -1.20 10.00 -14.83
C PHE A 536 -2.66 10.12 -15.31
N GLY A 537 -3.35 9.01 -15.55
CA GLY A 537 -4.77 8.98 -15.85
C GLY A 537 -5.63 9.63 -14.75
N VAL A 538 -5.30 9.39 -13.47
CA VAL A 538 -5.94 10.05 -12.33
C VAL A 538 -5.66 11.57 -12.34
N VAL A 539 -4.42 11.99 -12.63
CA VAL A 539 -4.06 13.41 -12.77
C VAL A 539 -4.80 14.08 -13.94
N LEU A 540 -5.06 13.38 -15.05
CA LEU A 540 -5.89 13.91 -16.14
C LEU A 540 -7.34 14.17 -15.69
N SER A 541 -7.89 13.30 -14.85
CA SER A 541 -9.20 13.52 -14.21
C SER A 541 -9.19 14.75 -13.29
N GLU A 542 -8.13 14.97 -12.53
CA GLU A 542 -7.99 16.19 -11.71
C GLU A 542 -7.87 17.44 -12.57
N LEU A 543 -7.08 17.41 -13.65
CA LEU A 543 -6.98 18.51 -14.61
C LEU A 543 -8.35 18.83 -15.20
N ASP A 544 -9.15 17.81 -15.53
CA ASP A 544 -10.47 18.01 -16.10
C ASP A 544 -11.45 18.62 -15.09
N THR A 545 -11.61 17.95 -13.94
CA THR A 545 -12.64 18.27 -12.95
C THR A 545 -12.25 19.38 -11.97
N CYS A 546 -10.96 19.69 -11.87
CA CYS A 546 -10.35 20.57 -10.87
C CYS A 546 -10.68 20.16 -9.43
N LYS A 547 -10.92 18.86 -9.19
CA LYS A 547 -11.30 18.29 -7.88
C LYS A 547 -10.34 17.18 -7.48
N THR A 548 -10.24 16.94 -6.18
CA THR A 548 -9.56 15.75 -5.64
C THR A 548 -10.22 14.47 -6.18
N PRO A 549 -9.46 13.42 -6.54
CA PRO A 549 -10.01 12.17 -7.02
C PRO A 549 -11.04 11.56 -6.06
N TYR A 550 -12.10 10.95 -6.62
CA TYR A 550 -13.15 10.25 -5.88
C TYR A 550 -13.91 11.09 -4.82
N VAL A 551 -13.82 12.42 -4.84
CA VAL A 551 -14.49 13.28 -3.83
C VAL A 551 -16.01 13.08 -3.78
N GLY A 552 -16.62 12.64 -4.88
CA GLY A 552 -18.05 12.34 -4.99
C GLY A 552 -18.42 10.87 -4.82
N ALA A 553 -17.48 9.99 -4.45
CA ALA A 553 -17.75 8.57 -4.27
C ALA A 553 -18.71 8.34 -3.09
N VAL A 554 -19.77 7.57 -3.34
CA VAL A 554 -20.80 7.22 -2.37
C VAL A 554 -20.96 5.70 -2.32
N THR A 555 -21.34 5.18 -1.15
CA THR A 555 -21.72 3.79 -0.96
C THR A 555 -23.11 3.53 -1.56
N GLU A 556 -23.49 2.25 -1.69
CA GLU A 556 -24.86 1.87 -2.14
C GLU A 556 -25.97 2.50 -1.28
N GLY A 557 -25.69 2.75 0.01
CA GLY A 557 -26.58 3.44 0.93
C GLY A 557 -26.60 4.97 0.80
N GLY A 558 -25.91 5.54 -0.20
CA GLY A 558 -25.86 6.98 -0.47
C GLY A 558 -24.98 7.79 0.51
N SER A 559 -24.23 7.12 1.38
CA SER A 559 -23.29 7.79 2.30
C SER A 559 -21.94 8.02 1.62
N LYS A 560 -21.18 9.03 2.06
CA LYS A 560 -19.83 9.27 1.56
C LYS A 560 -18.96 8.02 1.77
N ALA A 561 -18.32 7.54 0.72
CA ALA A 561 -17.42 6.39 0.80
C ALA A 561 -16.19 6.72 1.66
N ARG A 562 -15.80 5.79 2.53
CA ARG A 562 -14.53 5.84 3.27
C ARG A 562 -13.36 5.52 2.34
N HIS A 563 -12.12 5.82 2.75
CA HIS A 563 -11.01 5.64 1.84
C HIS A 563 -10.81 4.17 1.46
N PHE A 564 -10.87 3.23 2.41
CA PHE A 564 -10.72 1.79 2.07
C PHE A 564 -11.80 1.29 1.10
N GLN A 565 -13.03 1.81 1.18
CA GLN A 565 -14.12 1.47 0.25
C GLN A 565 -13.83 1.99 -1.16
N ILE A 566 -13.26 3.20 -1.26
CA ILE A 566 -12.81 3.76 -2.53
C ILE A 566 -11.71 2.88 -3.13
N LEU A 567 -10.70 2.50 -2.33
CA LEU A 567 -9.60 1.65 -2.80
C LEU A 567 -10.10 0.28 -3.28
N GLN A 568 -11.01 -0.34 -2.54
CA GLN A 568 -11.62 -1.61 -2.94
C GLN A 568 -12.41 -1.48 -4.24
N GLY A 569 -13.22 -0.44 -4.40
CA GLY A 569 -13.96 -0.17 -5.63
C GLY A 569 -13.04 0.04 -6.83
N VAL A 570 -11.87 0.67 -6.62
CA VAL A 570 -10.84 0.82 -7.65
C VAL A 570 -10.23 -0.55 -8.01
N MET A 571 -9.93 -1.40 -7.03
CA MET A 571 -9.39 -2.76 -7.28
C MET A 571 -10.39 -3.70 -7.96
N SER A 572 -11.71 -3.61 -7.68
CA SER A 572 -12.73 -4.37 -8.44
C SER A 572 -12.96 -3.82 -9.85
N GLY A 573 -12.47 -2.62 -10.18
CA GLY A 573 -12.90 -1.89 -11.37
C GLY A 573 -14.37 -1.44 -11.31
N GLU A 574 -14.97 -1.33 -10.13
CA GLU A 574 -16.32 -0.77 -9.95
C GLU A 574 -16.28 0.75 -9.89
N LEU A 575 -15.18 1.31 -9.37
CA LEU A 575 -14.98 2.73 -9.19
C LEU A 575 -13.84 3.25 -10.07
N HIS A 576 -14.11 4.33 -10.79
CA HIS A 576 -13.16 4.97 -11.69
C HIS A 576 -13.11 6.47 -11.44
N PRO A 577 -11.98 7.14 -11.72
CA PRO A 577 -11.92 8.60 -11.75
C PRO A 577 -13.00 9.17 -12.68
N SER A 578 -13.67 10.23 -12.23
CA SER A 578 -14.72 10.88 -13.01
C SER A 578 -14.16 11.97 -13.92
N PHE A 579 -14.83 12.15 -15.05
CA PHE A 579 -14.57 13.24 -15.99
C PHE A 579 -15.84 14.05 -16.18
N SER A 580 -15.70 15.34 -16.43
CA SER A 580 -16.79 16.23 -16.80
C SER A 580 -17.26 15.96 -18.22
N ASP A 581 -18.51 16.32 -18.51
CA ASP A 581 -19.10 16.22 -19.86
C ASP A 581 -18.38 17.12 -20.89
N GLU A 582 -17.61 18.11 -20.42
CA GLU A 582 -16.84 19.03 -21.24
C GLU A 582 -15.42 18.53 -21.56
N CYS A 583 -15.01 17.38 -21.01
CA CYS A 583 -13.70 16.79 -21.27
C CYS A 583 -13.54 16.50 -22.77
N PRO A 584 -12.49 17.03 -23.44
CA PRO A 584 -12.30 16.77 -24.86
C PRO A 584 -12.18 15.28 -25.14
N PRO A 585 -12.88 14.74 -26.17
CA PRO A 585 -12.91 13.28 -26.42
C PRO A 585 -11.52 12.65 -26.55
N ARG A 586 -10.56 13.39 -27.10
CA ARG A 586 -9.17 12.95 -27.20
C ARG A 586 -8.50 12.75 -25.85
N ILE A 587 -8.69 13.68 -24.92
CA ILE A 587 -8.16 13.61 -23.57
C ILE A 587 -8.82 12.46 -22.81
N LEU A 588 -10.14 12.36 -22.90
CA LEU A 588 -10.89 11.28 -22.25
C LEU A 588 -10.41 9.90 -22.71
N ARG A 589 -10.17 9.70 -24.02
CA ARG A 589 -9.63 8.44 -24.54
C ARG A 589 -8.26 8.08 -23.95
N VAL A 590 -7.34 9.05 -23.90
CA VAL A 590 -6.01 8.83 -23.31
C VAL A 590 -6.15 8.50 -21.83
N ALA A 591 -6.96 9.26 -21.10
CA ALA A 591 -7.15 9.06 -19.67
C ALA A 591 -7.78 7.69 -19.35
N VAL A 592 -8.81 7.28 -20.09
CA VAL A 592 -9.44 5.95 -19.93
C VAL A 592 -8.46 4.83 -20.27
N ALA A 593 -7.65 4.97 -21.32
CA ALA A 593 -6.62 3.97 -21.65
C ALA A 593 -5.56 3.84 -20.55
N CYS A 594 -5.12 4.96 -19.96
CA CYS A 594 -4.23 4.98 -18.81
C CYS A 594 -4.85 4.32 -17.56
N LEU A 595 -6.18 4.39 -17.40
CA LEU A 595 -6.92 3.87 -16.25
C LEU A 595 -7.38 2.40 -16.42
N SER A 596 -6.89 1.68 -17.43
CA SER A 596 -7.17 0.25 -17.61
C SER A 596 -6.79 -0.56 -16.36
N LEU A 597 -7.68 -1.47 -15.93
CA LEU A 597 -7.41 -2.39 -14.82
C LEU A 597 -6.22 -3.30 -15.15
N ASP A 598 -6.22 -3.89 -16.34
CA ASP A 598 -5.07 -4.60 -16.88
C ASP A 598 -3.94 -3.61 -17.21
N SER A 599 -2.82 -3.73 -16.48
CA SER A 599 -1.65 -2.87 -16.60
C SER A 599 -0.94 -3.01 -17.95
N SER A 600 -0.99 -4.19 -18.57
CA SER A 600 -0.36 -4.45 -19.87
C SER A 600 -1.09 -3.78 -21.04
N SER A 601 -2.38 -3.49 -20.85
CA SER A 601 -3.21 -2.78 -21.83
C SER A 601 -3.06 -1.25 -21.78
N ARG A 602 -2.35 -0.70 -20.79
CA ARG A 602 -2.12 0.76 -20.68
C ARG A 602 -1.09 1.23 -21.72
N PRO A 603 -1.25 2.42 -22.31
CA PRO A 603 -0.28 2.96 -23.27
C PRO A 603 1.03 3.31 -22.58
N THR A 604 2.16 3.24 -23.29
CA THR A 604 3.45 3.73 -22.81
C THR A 604 3.48 5.26 -22.71
N ALA A 605 4.36 5.82 -21.89
CA ALA A 605 4.53 7.28 -21.80
C ALA A 605 4.82 7.95 -23.16
N ARG A 606 5.56 7.27 -24.04
CA ARG A 606 5.82 7.73 -25.41
C ARG A 606 4.56 7.81 -26.26
N GLU A 607 3.71 6.79 -26.22
CA GLU A 607 2.42 6.78 -26.93
C GLU A 607 1.50 7.87 -26.40
N VAL A 608 1.46 8.07 -25.08
CA VAL A 608 0.72 9.17 -24.44
C VAL A 608 1.21 10.53 -24.95
N VAL A 609 2.52 10.76 -25.05
CA VAL A 609 3.07 12.02 -25.59
C VAL A 609 2.64 12.25 -27.04
N GLN A 610 2.65 11.22 -27.88
CA GLN A 610 2.20 11.30 -29.27
C GLN A 610 0.71 11.60 -29.37
N GLU A 611 -0.10 10.85 -28.62
CA GLU A 611 -1.54 10.99 -28.58
C GLU A 611 -1.99 12.32 -28.00
N LEU A 612 -1.23 12.96 -27.09
CA LEU A 612 -1.50 14.31 -26.58
C LEU A 612 -0.87 15.43 -27.44
N GLY A 613 0.20 15.15 -28.18
CA GLY A 613 0.92 16.11 -29.03
C GLY A 613 0.37 16.33 -30.45
N ALA A 614 -0.24 15.31 -31.07
CA ALA A 614 -0.75 15.31 -32.46
C ALA A 614 -1.83 16.37 -32.85
N GLY A 615 -2.19 17.31 -31.97
CA GLY A 615 -3.16 18.37 -32.24
C GLY A 615 -2.57 19.76 -32.48
N GLY A 616 -1.26 19.94 -32.35
CA GLY A 616 -0.59 21.26 -32.45
C GLY A 616 -0.28 21.74 -33.87
N ASP A 617 -0.21 20.85 -34.85
CA ASP A 617 0.33 21.15 -36.20
C ASP A 617 -0.73 21.30 -37.30
N GLN A 618 -2.02 21.46 -36.95
CA GLN A 618 -3.10 21.66 -37.95
C GLN A 618 -3.76 23.04 -37.93
N VAL A 619 -3.16 24.05 -37.30
CA VAL A 619 -3.61 25.44 -37.47
C VAL A 619 -2.40 26.36 -37.68
N LEU A 620 -1.98 26.49 -38.93
CA LEU A 620 -1.31 27.69 -39.46
C LEU A 620 -2.09 28.18 -40.68
#